data_AF-A0A6I5CBV7-F1
#
_entry.id   AF-A0A6I5CBV7-F1
#
_cell.length_a   1.000
_cell.length_b   1.000
_cell.length_c   1.000
_cell.angle_alpha   90.00
_cell.angle_beta   90.00
_cell.angle_gamma   90.00
#
_symmetry.space_group_name_H-M   'P 1'
#
loop_
_entity.id
_entity.type
_entity.pdbx_description
1 polymer ?
#
loop_
_entity_poly.entity_id
_entity_poly.type
_entity_poly.pdbx_seq_one_letter_code
_entity_poly.pdbx_strand_id
1 'polypeptide(L)' 'MRASAFLYPWDVNGDPAAPERTAALGVRGATLAAAYHSTRALTPRHPRHRVITAEYAAVLYPPGGHWRGRT' A
#
# COMPACT_ATOMS: atom_id res chain seq x y z
N MET A 1 16.20 -10.95 -14.19
CA MET A 1 15.76 -10.00 -13.12
C MET A 1 14.27 -10.19 -12.86
N ARG A 2 13.80 -10.08 -11.61
CA ARG A 2 12.36 -10.19 -11.26
C ARG A 2 11.79 -8.77 -11.10
N ALA A 3 10.91 -8.36 -12.00
CA ALA A 3 10.24 -7.06 -11.95
C ALA A 3 9.07 -7.07 -10.95
N SER A 4 8.88 -5.95 -10.24
CA SER A 4 7.79 -5.76 -9.28
C SER A 4 7.31 -4.31 -9.27
N ALA A 5 6.01 -4.12 -9.03
CA ALA A 5 5.44 -2.79 -8.83
C ALA A 5 5.53 -2.39 -7.35
N PHE A 6 5.98 -1.16 -7.08
CA PHE A 6 5.87 -0.55 -5.75
C PHE A 6 4.48 0.04 -5.59
N LEU A 7 3.75 -0.39 -4.56
CA LEU A 7 2.38 0.03 -4.30
C LEU A 7 2.26 0.62 -2.89
N TYR A 8 1.31 1.55 -2.75
CA TYR A 8 0.90 2.06 -1.45
C TYR A 8 -0.45 1.48 -1.03
N PRO A 9 -0.70 1.24 0.28
CA PRO A 9 -1.96 0.69 0.76
C PRO A 9 -3.20 1.47 0.35
N TRP A 10 -3.11 2.80 0.26
CA TRP A 10 -4.22 3.63 -0.20
C TRP A 10 -4.54 3.47 -1.69
N ASP A 11 -3.65 2.93 -2.52
CA ASP A 11 -3.98 2.66 -3.93
C ASP A 11 -4.74 1.34 -4.13
N VAL A 12 -4.73 0.45 -3.12
CA VAL A 12 -5.20 -0.94 -3.26
C VAL A 12 -6.31 -1.33 -2.28
N ASN A 13 -6.30 -0.80 -1.06
CA ASN A 13 -7.22 -1.23 0.00
C ASN A 13 -8.65 -0.81 -0.32
N GLY A 14 -9.49 -1.80 -0.63
CA GLY A 14 -10.89 -1.56 -0.98
C GLY A 14 -11.12 -1.27 -2.46
N ASP A 15 -10.10 -1.38 -3.30
CA ASP A 15 -10.24 -1.36 -4.75
C ASP A 15 -10.19 -2.78 -5.34
N PRO A 16 -11.33 -3.35 -5.78
CA PRO A 16 -11.34 -4.68 -6.38
C PRO A 16 -10.61 -4.75 -7.73
N ALA A 17 -10.38 -3.62 -8.42
CA ALA A 17 -9.68 -3.58 -9.70
C ALA A 17 -8.16 -3.45 -9.57
N ALA A 18 -7.62 -3.21 -8.36
CA ALA A 18 -6.19 -3.02 -8.14
C ALA A 18 -5.32 -4.22 -8.57
N PRO A 19 -5.71 -5.49 -8.31
CA PRO A 19 -4.92 -6.64 -8.73
C PRO A 19 -4.79 -6.74 -10.26
N GLU A 20 -5.90 -6.58 -10.99
CA GLU A 20 -5.91 -6.63 -12.45
C GLU A 20 -5.05 -5.50 -13.06
N ARG A 21 -5.19 -4.28 -12.53
CA ARG A 21 -4.39 -3.13 -12.99
C ARG A 21 -2.90 -3.30 -12.71
N THR A 22 -2.55 -3.97 -11.61
CA THR A 22 -1.14 -4.29 -11.30
C THR A 22 -0.62 -5.36 -12.26
N ALA A 23 -1.40 -6.42 -12.52
CA ALA A 23 -1.03 -7.48 -13.45
C ALA A 23 -0.87 -6.97 -14.90
N ALA A 24 -1.69 -5.99 -15.30
CA ALA A 24 -1.60 -5.34 -16.61
C ALA A 24 -0.26 -4.60 -16.85
N LEU A 25 0.55 -4.37 -15.80
CA LEU A 25 1.93 -3.87 -15.93
C LEU A 25 2.94 -4.96 -16.34
N GLY A 26 2.51 -6.21 -16.50
CA GLY A 26 3.38 -7.35 -16.83
C GLY A 26 4.20 -7.88 -15.65
N VAL A 27 3.91 -7.45 -14.42
CA VAL A 27 4.62 -7.89 -13.21
C VAL A 27 3.98 -9.14 -12.60
N ARG A 28 4.80 -10.00 -11.99
CA ARG A 28 4.36 -11.22 -11.29
C ARG A 28 4.31 -11.05 -9.77
N GLY A 29 4.38 -9.81 -9.28
CA GLY A 29 4.36 -9.49 -7.86
C GLY A 29 4.46 -7.99 -7.59
N ALA A 30 4.10 -7.60 -6.38
CA ALA A 30 4.17 -6.23 -5.90
C ALA A 30 4.93 -6.15 -4.58
N THR A 31 5.57 -5.00 -4.34
CA THR A 31 6.11 -4.60 -3.04
C THR A 31 5.17 -3.55 -2.46
N LEU A 32 4.51 -3.89 -1.37
CA LEU A 32 3.57 -3.00 -0.70
C LEU A 32 4.26 -2.23 0.43
N ALA A 33 4.04 -0.91 0.51
CA ALA A 33 4.53 -0.10 1.62
C ALA A 33 3.81 -0.49 2.93
N ALA A 34 4.47 -1.32 3.73
CA ALA A 34 3.95 -1.82 5.00
C ALA A 34 4.08 -0.81 6.16
N ALA A 35 4.92 0.21 5.99
CA ALA A 35 5.04 1.35 6.89
C ALA A 35 5.32 2.62 6.08
N TYR A 36 4.78 3.76 6.51
CA TYR A 36 4.97 5.03 5.83
C TYR A 36 4.89 6.22 6.79
N HIS A 37 5.47 7.35 6.39
CA HIS A 37 5.37 8.63 7.13
C HIS A 37 4.03 9.32 6.85
N SER A 38 3.74 10.39 7.59
CA SER A 38 2.56 11.20 7.32
C SER A 38 2.63 11.81 5.91
N THR A 39 1.52 11.77 5.18
CA THR A 39 1.48 12.22 3.79
C THR A 39 0.09 12.64 3.36
N ARG A 40 0.02 13.50 2.34
CA ARG A 40 -1.19 13.74 1.57
C ARG A 40 -0.92 13.35 0.12
N ALA A 41 -1.57 12.29 -0.35
CA ALA A 41 -1.25 11.66 -1.62
C ALA A 41 -2.47 11.61 -2.55
N LEU A 42 -2.23 11.79 -3.86
CA LEU A 42 -3.23 11.57 -4.89
C LEU A 42 -3.39 10.07 -5.15
N THR A 43 -4.63 9.63 -5.35
CA THR A 43 -4.99 8.23 -5.63
C THR A 43 -5.93 8.15 -6.84
N PRO A 44 -5.48 8.56 -8.04
CA PRO A 44 -6.37 8.93 -9.15
C PRO A 44 -7.25 7.79 -9.68
N ARG A 45 -6.82 6.55 -9.44
CA ARG A 45 -7.48 5.35 -9.94
C ARG A 45 -8.35 4.65 -8.88
N HIS A 46 -8.33 5.10 -7.63
CA HIS A 46 -9.07 4.43 -6.54
C HIS A 46 -10.57 4.78 -6.59
N PRO A 47 -11.49 3.81 -6.49
CA PRO A 47 -12.92 4.07 -6.70
C PRO A 47 -13.59 4.85 -5.57
N ARG A 48 -13.00 4.84 -4.35
CA ARG A 48 -13.63 5.41 -3.14
C ARG A 48 -13.06 6.77 -2.73
N HIS A 49 -11.89 7.14 -3.21
CA HIS A 49 -11.24 8.39 -2.84
C HIS A 49 -10.26 8.82 -3.93
N ARG A 50 -10.01 10.12 -4.04
CA ARG A 50 -9.04 10.69 -4.99
C ARG A 50 -7.80 11.24 -4.33
N VAL A 51 -7.89 11.51 -3.02
CA VAL A 51 -6.84 12.01 -2.17
C VAL A 51 -6.97 11.30 -0.83
N ILE A 52 -5.85 10.93 -0.23
CA ILE A 52 -5.80 10.50 1.16
C ILE A 52 -4.94 11.46 1.96
N THR A 53 -5.23 11.56 3.25
CA THR A 53 -4.34 12.17 4.24
C THR A 53 -4.02 11.11 5.27
N ALA A 54 -2.77 10.64 5.29
CA ALA A 54 -2.23 9.86 6.39
C ALA A 54 -1.65 10.85 7.41
N GLU A 55 -2.37 11.11 8.48
CA GLU A 55 -2.03 12.18 9.44
C GLU A 55 -0.78 11.85 10.26
N TYR A 56 -0.47 10.57 10.41
CA TYR A 56 0.65 10.07 11.21
C TYR A 56 1.43 8.99 10.47
N ALA A 57 2.69 8.81 10.88
CA ALA A 57 3.46 7.66 10.48
C ALA A 57 2.85 6.40 11.09
N ALA A 58 2.69 5.34 10.29
CA ALA A 58 2.05 4.13 10.74
C ALA A 58 2.69 2.88 10.13
N VAL A 59 2.59 1.79 10.88
CA VAL A 59 2.79 0.42 10.38
C VAL A 59 1.41 -0.15 10.06
N LEU A 60 1.19 -0.56 8.80
CA LEU A 60 -0.11 -0.95 8.25
C LEU A 60 -0.30 -2.47 8.23
N TYR A 61 0.37 -3.16 9.15
CA TYR A 61 0.18 -4.58 9.43
C TYR A 61 0.20 -4.79 10.95
N PRO A 62 -0.51 -5.81 11.47
CA PRO A 62 -0.49 -6.10 12.89
C PRO A 62 0.92 -6.54 13.33
N PRO A 63 1.56 -5.87 14.31
CA PRO A 63 2.82 -6.33 14.86
C PRO A 63 2.64 -7.71 15.51
N GLY A 64 3.42 -8.69 15.06
CA GLY A 64 3.38 -10.06 15.59
C GLY A 64 4.16 -10.24 16.90
N GLY A 65 4.14 -11.47 17.43
CA GLY A 65 4.78 -11.81 18.71
C GLY A 65 6.30 -11.58 18.79
N HIS A 66 6.97 -11.42 17.64
CA HIS A 66 8.40 -11.06 17.55
C HIS A 66 8.69 -9.62 18.01
N TRP A 67 7.67 -8.77 18.12
CA TRP A 67 7.78 -7.40 18.63
C TRP A 67 7.45 -7.27 20.13
N ARG A 68 7.14 -8.38 20.84
CA ARG A 68 6.84 -8.32 22.28
C ARG A 68 8.04 -7.77 23.06
N GLY A 69 7.81 -6.73 23.87
CA GLY A 69 8.83 -6.10 24.71
C GLY A 69 9.79 -5.19 23.93
N ARG A 70 9.54 -4.91 22.65
CA ARG A 70 10.28 -3.95 21.85
C ARG A 70 9.40 -2.73 21.61
N THR A 71 9.36 -1.85 22.61
CA THR A 71 8.79 -0.49 22.53
C THR A 71 9.92 0.50 22.32
#